data_AF-A0A0C9ZJY7-F1
#
_entry.id   AF-A0A0C9ZJY7-F1
#
_cell.length_a   1.000
_cell.length_b   1.000
_cell.length_c   1.000
_cell.angle_alpha   90.00
_cell.angle_beta   90.00
_cell.angle_gamma   90.00
#
_symmetry.space_group_name_H-M   'P 1'
#
loop_
_entity.id
_entity.type
_entity.pdbx_description
1 polymer ?
#
loop_
_entity_poly.entity_id
_entity_poly.type
_entity_poly.pdbx_seq_one_letter_code
_entity_poly.pdbx_strand_id
1 'polypeptide(L)'
;MLYAADVWGSRLAAKGRGKQGGWGACSFASLMARTQRMVTLIITGGFRSSATDLLDCHANILPFQQALRKMCHHVTLRLATLPESHPLANGIKTAFNYCKKREFTKQKRHPSPLHQLFNEFRIYPGKMEKILPVRHFPKWEPDTTISITKGEKDAVREENEAKEDLRVYSD
;
A
#
# COMPACT_ATOMS: atom_id res chain seq x y z
N MET A 1 0.67 -2.05 9.42
CA MET A 1 0.61 -1.01 8.36
C MET A 1 0.94 0.34 8.97
N LEU A 2 1.80 1.15 8.33
CA LEU A 2 2.05 2.53 8.78
C LEU A 2 0.95 3.44 8.24
N TYR A 3 0.12 3.96 9.12
CA TYR A 3 -0.94 4.91 8.75
C TYR A 3 -0.34 6.21 8.20
N ALA A 4 -0.99 6.75 7.15
CA ALA A 4 -0.61 8.00 6.49
C ALA A 4 0.85 8.08 6.02
N ALA A 5 1.51 6.93 5.76
CA ALA A 5 2.89 6.89 5.28
C ALA A 5 3.07 7.63 3.94
N ASP A 6 2.01 7.73 3.14
CA ASP A 6 1.92 8.52 1.93
C ASP A 6 1.95 10.04 2.19
N VAL A 7 1.53 10.50 3.37
CA VAL A 7 1.55 11.92 3.75
C VAL A 7 2.92 12.31 4.28
N TRP A 8 3.38 11.68 5.36
CA TRP A 8 4.64 12.04 6.02
C TRP A 8 5.88 11.40 5.37
N GLY A 9 5.71 10.22 4.76
CA GLY A 9 6.77 9.48 4.08
C GLY A 9 6.98 9.86 2.61
N SER A 10 6.12 10.71 2.03
CA SER A 10 6.27 11.21 0.65
C SER A 10 7.64 11.85 0.39
N ARG A 11 8.18 12.60 1.35
CA ARG A 11 9.53 13.20 1.29
C ARG A 11 10.65 12.18 1.44
N LEU A 12 10.37 11.07 2.09
CA LEU A 12 11.34 10.01 2.38
C LEU A 12 11.44 8.98 1.26
N ALA A 13 10.38 8.80 0.47
CA ALA A 13 10.38 7.88 -0.67
C ALA A 13 11.52 8.17 -1.65
N ALA A 14 11.87 9.45 -1.86
CA ALA A 14 12.99 9.89 -2.69
C ALA A 14 14.38 9.54 -2.09
N LYS A 15 14.48 9.37 -0.78
CA LYS A 15 15.75 9.07 -0.07
C LYS A 15 16.19 7.62 -0.19
N GLY A 16 15.28 6.68 -0.48
CA GLY A 16 15.60 5.27 -0.71
C GLY A 16 16.55 5.01 -1.90
N ARG A 17 17.00 6.07 -2.59
CA ARG A 17 18.04 6.07 -3.63
C ARG A 17 19.41 6.61 -3.13
N GLY A 18 19.61 6.78 -1.82
CA GLY A 18 20.87 7.29 -1.25
C GLY A 18 21.04 8.81 -1.31
N LYS A 19 19.99 9.60 -1.58
CA LYS A 19 20.09 11.07 -1.64
C LYS A 19 19.93 11.70 -0.25
N GLN A 20 20.92 12.50 0.15
CA GLN A 20 20.87 13.37 1.34
C GLN A 20 19.93 14.55 1.06
N GLY A 21 18.94 14.79 1.92
CA GLY A 21 18.14 16.01 1.87
C GLY A 21 16.71 15.85 2.37
N GLY A 22 16.39 16.48 3.48
CA GLY A 22 15.01 16.69 3.93
C GLY A 22 14.92 16.67 5.45
N TRP A 23 14.85 17.86 6.04
CA TRP A 23 14.66 18.09 7.47
C TRP A 23 13.23 17.69 7.90
N GLY A 24 13.08 17.08 9.08
CA GLY A 24 11.79 16.81 9.72
C GLY A 24 11.38 15.33 9.83
N ALA A 25 11.28 14.60 8.72
CA ALA A 25 10.80 13.19 8.72
C ALA A 25 11.92 12.13 8.92
N CYS A 26 13.19 12.55 8.90
CA CYS A 26 14.34 11.66 9.13
C CYS A 26 14.32 10.99 10.51
N SER A 27 13.94 11.74 11.55
CA SER A 27 14.01 11.26 12.94
C SER A 27 13.07 10.09 13.15
N PHE A 28 11.83 10.19 12.67
CA PHE A 28 10.87 9.11 12.73
C PHE A 28 11.33 7.88 11.95
N ALA A 29 11.85 8.05 10.73
CA ALA A 29 12.32 6.92 9.95
C ALA A 29 13.54 6.23 10.55
N SER A 30 14.46 7.01 11.16
CA SER A 30 15.60 6.48 11.90
C SER A 30 15.15 5.72 13.16
N LEU A 31 14.18 6.28 13.90
CA LEU A 31 13.58 5.62 15.06
C LEU A 31 12.95 4.28 14.68
N MET A 32 12.19 4.25 13.59
CA MET A 32 11.55 3.03 13.11
C MET A 32 12.55 2.01 12.56
N ALA A 33 13.63 2.45 11.91
CA ALA A 33 14.70 1.54 11.51
C ALA A 33 15.38 0.89 12.73
N ARG A 34 15.54 1.65 13.82
CA ARG A 34 16.07 1.12 15.09
C ARG A 34 15.11 0.13 15.75
N THR A 35 13.81 0.41 15.78
CA THR A 35 12.83 -0.53 16.33
C THR A 35 12.73 -1.79 15.47
N GLN A 36 12.77 -1.66 14.14
CA GLN A 36 12.84 -2.81 13.23
C GLN A 36 14.05 -3.68 13.56
N ARG A 37 15.27 -3.12 13.66
CA ARG A 37 16.47 -3.89 14.04
C ARG A 37 16.28 -4.64 15.37
N MET A 38 15.64 -4.04 16.37
CA MET A 38 15.38 -4.70 17.64
C MET A 38 14.43 -5.90 17.48
N VAL A 39 13.38 -5.75 16.68
CA VAL A 39 12.44 -6.85 16.35
C VAL A 39 13.15 -7.95 15.56
N THR A 40 13.94 -7.58 14.55
CA THR A 40 14.67 -8.54 13.72
C THR A 40 15.67 -9.36 14.54
N LEU A 41 16.34 -8.75 15.51
CA LEU A 41 17.21 -9.45 16.48
C LEU A 41 16.43 -10.49 17.32
N ILE A 42 15.23 -10.13 17.79
CA ILE A 42 14.38 -11.04 18.57
C ILE A 42 13.90 -12.21 17.70
N ILE A 43 13.43 -11.94 16.47
CA ILE A 43 12.94 -12.97 15.54
C ILE A 43 14.03 -13.97 15.17
N THR A 44 15.22 -13.46 14.83
CA THR A 44 16.33 -14.29 14.34
C THR A 44 17.17 -14.89 15.47
N GLY A 45 17.02 -14.42 16.71
CA GLY A 45 17.91 -14.77 17.82
C GLY A 45 19.37 -14.31 17.61
N GLY A 46 19.59 -13.35 16.71
CA GLY A 46 20.93 -12.93 16.29
C GLY A 46 21.69 -12.12 17.36
N PHE A 47 23.02 -12.06 17.22
CA PHE A 47 23.86 -11.23 18.09
C PHE A 47 23.62 -9.74 17.86
N ARG A 48 23.79 -8.93 18.91
CA ARG A 48 23.68 -7.46 18.82
C ARG A 48 24.64 -6.84 17.80
N SER A 49 25.80 -7.47 17.58
CA SER A 49 26.83 -7.07 16.61
C SER A 49 26.53 -7.48 15.16
N SER A 50 25.52 -8.34 14.94
CA SER A 50 25.16 -8.75 13.59
C SER A 50 24.74 -7.56 12.73
N ALA A 51 25.09 -7.61 11.43
CA ALA A 51 24.71 -6.60 10.46
C ALA A 51 23.18 -6.56 10.30
N THR A 52 22.60 -5.36 10.26
CA THR A 52 21.13 -5.19 10.13
C THR A 52 20.60 -5.84 8.86
N ASP A 53 21.29 -5.67 7.74
CA ASP A 53 20.85 -6.19 6.44
C ASP A 53 20.79 -7.72 6.43
N LEU A 54 21.76 -8.37 7.09
CA LEU A 54 21.79 -9.81 7.24
C LEU A 54 20.62 -10.31 8.12
N LEU A 55 20.37 -9.63 9.24
CA LEU A 55 19.24 -9.94 10.12
C LEU A 55 17.92 -9.80 9.37
N ASP A 56 17.74 -8.69 8.63
CA ASP A 56 16.51 -8.40 7.88
C ASP A 56 16.29 -9.46 6.78
N CYS A 57 17.35 -9.88 6.07
CA CYS A 57 17.29 -10.99 5.12
C CYS A 57 16.88 -12.31 5.79
N HIS A 58 17.46 -12.66 6.94
CA HIS A 58 17.10 -13.89 7.67
C HIS A 58 15.67 -13.89 8.22
N ALA A 59 15.17 -12.71 8.62
CA ALA A 59 13.78 -12.55 9.05
C ALA A 59 12.78 -12.43 7.88
N ASN A 60 13.26 -12.40 6.63
CA ASN A 60 12.46 -12.10 5.44
C ASN A 60 11.71 -10.76 5.53
N ILE A 61 12.36 -9.74 6.10
CA ILE A 61 11.82 -8.38 6.26
C ILE A 61 12.61 -7.44 5.35
N LEU A 62 11.92 -6.54 4.65
CA LEU A 62 12.58 -5.49 3.87
C LEU A 62 13.22 -4.47 4.81
N PRO A 63 14.42 -3.94 4.52
CA PRO A 63 14.96 -2.86 5.33
C PRO A 63 14.01 -1.66 5.30
N PHE A 64 13.93 -0.94 6.42
CA PHE A 64 12.82 -0.04 6.69
C PHE A 64 12.57 1.00 5.60
N GLN A 65 13.63 1.53 4.98
CA GLN A 65 13.53 2.50 3.90
C GLN A 65 12.88 1.93 2.64
N GLN A 66 13.22 0.68 2.28
CA GLN A 66 12.60 -0.06 1.18
C GLN A 66 11.15 -0.38 1.50
N ALA A 67 10.84 -0.77 2.74
CA ALA A 67 9.47 -1.01 3.19
C ALA A 67 8.60 0.26 3.06
N LEU A 68 9.11 1.42 3.49
CA LEU A 68 8.44 2.72 3.30
C LEU A 68 8.21 3.05 1.83
N ARG A 69 9.24 2.86 0.99
CA ARG A 69 9.14 3.12 -0.46
C ARG A 69 8.08 2.21 -1.09
N LYS A 70 8.04 0.93 -0.73
CA LYS A 70 7.02 -0.03 -1.19
C LYS A 70 5.61 0.42 -0.80
N MET A 71 5.42 0.83 0.46
CA MET A 71 4.12 1.36 0.93
C MET A 71 3.69 2.61 0.13
N CYS A 72 4.59 3.59 0.00
CA CYS A 72 4.31 4.81 -0.76
C CYS A 72 4.01 4.50 -2.25
N HIS A 73 4.72 3.53 -2.82
CA HIS A 73 4.48 3.08 -4.19
C HIS A 73 3.09 2.47 -4.34
N HIS A 74 2.71 1.55 -3.44
CA HIS A 74 1.38 0.93 -3.45
C HIS A 74 0.25 1.96 -3.30
N VAL A 75 0.42 2.95 -2.41
CA VAL A 75 -0.56 4.02 -2.28
C VAL A 75 -0.64 4.85 -3.56
N THR A 76 0.50 5.15 -4.19
CA THR A 76 0.51 5.89 -5.46
C THR A 76 -0.18 5.11 -6.57
N LEU A 77 0.01 3.78 -6.64
CA LEU A 77 -0.72 2.92 -7.58
C LEU A 77 -2.22 2.96 -7.31
N ARG A 78 -2.65 2.77 -6.04
CA ARG A 78 -4.07 2.85 -5.66
C ARG A 78 -4.69 4.18 -6.03
N LEU A 79 -3.98 5.28 -5.82
CA LEU A 79 -4.43 6.61 -6.24
C LEU A 79 -4.56 6.72 -7.76
N ALA A 80 -3.62 6.15 -8.52
CA ALA A 80 -3.65 6.17 -9.97
C ALA A 80 -4.80 5.33 -10.57
N THR A 81 -5.20 4.25 -9.89
CA THR A 81 -6.32 3.39 -10.31
C THR A 81 -7.69 3.94 -9.92
N LEU A 82 -7.78 5.06 -9.19
CA LEU A 82 -9.07 5.64 -8.83
C LEU A 82 -9.87 6.08 -10.06
N PRO A 83 -11.20 5.85 -10.08
CA PRO A 83 -12.08 6.29 -11.14
C PRO A 83 -12.31 7.80 -11.08
N GLU A 84 -12.83 8.36 -12.16
CA GLU A 84 -13.06 9.81 -12.26
C GLU A 84 -14.13 10.34 -11.32
N SER A 85 -15.07 9.48 -10.90
CA SER A 85 -16.10 9.80 -9.91
C SER A 85 -15.57 10.00 -8.49
N HIS A 86 -14.31 9.63 -8.21
CA HIS A 86 -13.72 9.78 -6.90
C HIS A 86 -13.35 11.25 -6.62
N PRO A 87 -13.62 11.81 -5.42
CA PRO A 87 -13.35 13.21 -5.11
C PRO A 87 -11.88 13.61 -5.30
N LEU A 88 -10.95 12.69 -5.05
CA LEU A 88 -9.51 12.93 -5.24
C LEU A 88 -9.04 12.84 -6.71
N ALA A 89 -9.87 12.38 -7.65
CA ALA A 89 -9.46 12.16 -9.03
C ALA A 89 -8.94 13.45 -9.69
N ASN A 90 -9.63 14.57 -9.46
CA ASN A 90 -9.21 15.89 -9.97
C ASN A 90 -7.88 16.35 -9.37
N GLY A 91 -7.69 16.15 -8.06
CA GLY A 91 -6.44 16.48 -7.37
C GLY A 91 -5.26 15.65 -7.89
N ILE A 92 -5.50 14.36 -8.14
CA ILE A 92 -4.50 13.42 -8.68
C ILE A 92 -4.10 13.80 -10.11
N LYS A 93 -5.09 14.02 -10.99
CA LYS A 93 -4.85 14.50 -12.36
C LYS A 93 -4.05 15.81 -12.35
N THR A 94 -4.43 16.77 -11.51
CA THR A 94 -3.74 18.06 -11.38
C THR A 94 -2.30 17.90 -10.91
N ALA A 95 -2.06 17.12 -9.85
CA ALA A 95 -0.72 16.88 -9.32
C ALA A 95 0.18 16.18 -10.35
N PHE A 96 -0.33 15.14 -11.01
CA PHE A 96 0.41 14.44 -12.06
C PHE A 96 0.72 15.35 -13.25
N ASN A 97 -0.27 16.07 -13.77
CA ASN A 97 -0.09 16.97 -14.92
C ASN A 97 0.93 18.07 -14.63
N TYR A 98 0.96 18.58 -13.39
CA TYR A 98 1.97 19.53 -12.94
C TYR A 98 3.38 18.95 -13.04
N CYS A 99 3.58 17.73 -12.55
CA CYS A 99 4.87 17.03 -12.62
C CYS A 99 5.28 16.71 -14.06
N LYS A 100 4.32 16.23 -14.88
CA LYS A 100 4.54 15.91 -16.30
C LYS A 100 4.96 17.13 -17.11
N LYS A 101 4.31 18.29 -16.91
CA LYS A 101 4.68 19.57 -17.56
C LYS A 101 6.12 20.02 -17.28
N ARG A 102 6.76 19.46 -16.24
CA ARG A 102 8.12 19.78 -15.81
C ARG A 102 9.06 18.59 -15.93
N GLU A 103 8.67 17.57 -16.69
CA GLU A 103 9.46 16.37 -16.95
C GLU A 103 9.96 15.67 -15.66
N PHE A 104 9.22 15.81 -14.56
CA PHE A 104 9.59 15.26 -13.26
C PHE A 104 10.95 15.75 -12.71
N THR A 105 11.48 16.86 -13.22
CA THR A 105 12.77 17.43 -12.82
C THR A 105 12.62 18.48 -11.72
N LYS A 106 11.57 19.30 -11.78
CA LYS A 106 11.35 20.43 -10.86
C LYS A 106 10.11 20.23 -9.99
N GLN A 107 10.31 20.30 -8.68
CA GLN A 107 9.20 20.28 -7.71
C GLN A 107 8.53 21.66 -7.60
N LYS A 108 7.27 21.67 -7.13
CA LYS A 108 6.57 22.90 -6.74
C LYS A 108 7.28 23.51 -5.53
N ARG A 109 7.25 24.85 -5.38
CA ARG A 109 7.79 25.54 -4.18
C ARG A 109 7.20 24.99 -2.88
N HIS A 110 5.90 24.73 -2.87
CA HIS A 110 5.18 24.06 -1.79
C HIS A 110 4.50 22.80 -2.36
N PRO A 111 5.21 21.66 -2.44
CA PRO A 111 4.67 20.45 -3.04
C PRO A 111 3.81 19.71 -2.01
N SER A 112 2.53 19.44 -2.36
CA SER A 112 1.70 18.54 -1.55
C SER A 112 2.25 17.10 -1.63
N PRO A 113 1.86 16.21 -0.69
CA PRO A 113 2.29 14.80 -0.72
C PRO A 113 2.02 14.12 -2.06
N LEU A 114 0.87 14.40 -2.69
CA LEU A 114 0.54 13.89 -4.02
C LEU A 114 1.57 14.32 -5.08
N HIS A 115 1.99 15.58 -5.10
CA HIS A 115 3.01 16.05 -6.05
C HIS A 115 4.33 15.30 -5.84
N GLN A 116 4.72 15.05 -4.59
CA GLN A 116 5.98 14.36 -4.29
C GLN A 116 5.93 12.89 -4.71
N LEU A 117 4.84 12.19 -4.39
CA LEU A 117 4.62 10.78 -4.76
C LEU A 117 4.62 10.59 -6.29
N PHE A 118 3.83 11.40 -7.02
CA PHE A 118 3.79 11.32 -8.48
C PHE A 118 5.10 11.78 -9.13
N ASN A 119 5.83 12.69 -8.50
CA ASN A 119 7.16 13.07 -8.99
C ASN A 119 8.19 11.93 -8.85
N GLU A 120 8.13 11.19 -7.73
CA GLU A 120 9.07 10.11 -7.42
C GLU A 120 8.78 8.83 -8.23
N PHE A 121 7.52 8.38 -8.26
CA PHE A 121 7.17 7.08 -8.86
C PHE A 121 6.78 7.16 -10.33
N ARG A 122 6.43 8.35 -10.84
CA ARG A 122 6.12 8.60 -12.27
C ARG A 122 5.03 7.68 -12.85
N ILE A 123 4.10 7.24 -12.01
CA ILE A 123 2.94 6.43 -12.42
C ILE A 123 1.95 7.34 -13.13
N TYR A 124 1.50 6.96 -14.33
CA TYR A 124 0.55 7.75 -15.11
C TYR A 124 -0.91 7.32 -14.85
N PRO A 125 -1.74 8.14 -14.19
CA PRO A 125 -3.12 7.77 -13.87
C PRO A 125 -4.00 7.50 -15.09
N GLY A 126 -3.65 8.00 -16.28
CA GLY A 126 -4.43 7.78 -17.50
C GLY A 126 -4.17 6.46 -18.22
N LYS A 127 -3.05 5.77 -17.93
CA LYS A 127 -2.75 4.43 -18.47
C LYS A 127 -3.05 3.31 -17.49
N MET A 128 -3.37 3.64 -16.24
CA MET A 128 -3.71 2.63 -15.23
C MET A 128 -5.17 2.22 -15.39
N GLU A 129 -5.43 0.93 -15.23
CA GLU A 129 -6.77 0.39 -15.10
C GLU A 129 -7.53 1.07 -13.96
N LYS A 130 -8.82 1.32 -14.16
CA LYS A 130 -9.68 1.97 -13.19
C LYS A 130 -10.42 0.93 -12.37
N ILE A 131 -10.15 0.91 -11.07
CA ILE A 131 -10.86 0.06 -10.13
C ILE A 131 -12.11 0.81 -9.69
N LEU A 132 -13.26 0.42 -10.24
CA LEU A 132 -14.54 0.96 -9.81
C LEU A 132 -14.83 0.47 -8.40
N PRO A 133 -15.12 1.37 -7.43
CA PRO A 133 -15.58 0.94 -6.13
C PRO A 133 -16.93 0.26 -6.34
N VAL A 134 -17.03 -0.99 -5.92
CA VAL A 134 -18.32 -1.68 -5.85
C VAL A 134 -19.09 -1.02 -4.70
N ARG A 135 -20.03 -0.13 -5.05
CA ARG A 135 -20.86 0.58 -4.09
C ARG A 135 -22.21 -0.11 -4.06
N HIS A 136 -22.42 -0.92 -3.02
CA HIS A 136 -23.73 -1.44 -2.71
C HIS A 136 -24.51 -0.43 -1.87
N PHE A 137 -25.82 -0.33 -2.12
CA PHE A 137 -26.71 0.44 -1.27
C PHE A 137 -26.75 -0.19 0.14
N PRO A 138 -26.96 0.56 1.24
CA PRO A 138 -26.97 -0.03 2.58
C PRO A 138 -28.02 -1.13 2.80
N LYS A 139 -29.11 -1.14 2.01
CA LYS A 139 -30.11 -2.22 2.00
C LYS A 139 -29.95 -3.17 0.80
N TRP A 140 -28.76 -3.20 0.21
CA TRP A 140 -28.48 -4.17 -0.84
C TRP A 140 -28.39 -5.56 -0.20
N GLU A 141 -29.19 -6.46 -0.71
CA GLU A 141 -29.12 -7.88 -0.38
C GLU A 141 -28.31 -8.57 -1.48
N PRO A 142 -27.33 -9.42 -1.12
CA PRO A 142 -26.56 -10.15 -2.11
C PRO A 142 -27.46 -11.13 -2.86
N ASP A 143 -27.26 -11.24 -4.16
CA ASP A 143 -27.94 -12.23 -5.01
C ASP A 143 -27.32 -13.64 -4.84
N THR A 144 -26.73 -13.88 -3.68
CA THR A 144 -26.07 -15.14 -3.31
C THR A 144 -26.62 -15.58 -1.97
N THR A 145 -27.16 -16.79 -1.92
CA THR A 145 -27.58 -17.41 -0.67
C THR A 145 -26.34 -17.89 0.08
N ILE A 146 -26.11 -17.34 1.27
CA ILE A 146 -25.03 -17.79 2.15
C ILE A 146 -25.65 -18.75 3.17
N SER A 147 -25.32 -20.04 3.07
CA SER A 147 -25.61 -21.01 4.13
C SER A 147 -24.32 -21.31 4.91
N ILE A 148 -24.42 -21.25 6.24
CA ILE A 148 -23.32 -21.63 7.13
C ILE A 148 -23.88 -22.71 8.05
N THR A 149 -23.49 -23.95 7.77
CA THR A 149 -23.95 -25.12 8.51
C THR A 149 -23.13 -25.28 9.80
N LYS A 150 -23.76 -25.78 10.88
CA LYS A 150 -23.13 -25.86 12.22
C LYS A 150 -22.12 -26.98 12.38
N GLY A 151 -22.07 -27.93 11.45
CA GLY A 151 -21.21 -29.10 11.57
C GLY A 151 -20.91 -29.74 10.22
N GLU A 152 -19.77 -30.42 10.17
CA GLU A 152 -19.22 -31.05 8.96
C GLU A 152 -20.20 -32.02 8.30
N LYS A 153 -20.86 -32.88 9.08
CA LYS A 153 -21.81 -33.87 8.56
C LYS A 153 -23.04 -33.24 7.92
N ASP A 154 -23.49 -32.10 8.45
CA ASP A 154 -24.65 -31.40 7.91
C ASP A 154 -24.28 -30.62 6.64
N ALA A 155 -23.06 -30.06 6.58
CA ALA A 155 -22.54 -29.38 5.39
C ALA A 155 -22.44 -30.34 4.18
N VAL A 156 -21.92 -31.56 4.41
CA VAL A 156 -21.85 -32.60 3.37
C VAL A 156 -23.25 -33.01 2.90
N ARG A 157 -24.25 -33.04 3.79
CA ARG A 157 -25.63 -33.37 3.40
C ARG A 157 -26.24 -32.27 2.54
N GLU A 158 -26.08 -31.01 2.95
CA GLU A 158 -26.58 -29.84 2.24
C GLU A 158 -25.94 -29.71 0.84
N GLU A 159 -24.64 -30.03 0.70
CA GLU A 159 -23.93 -30.08 -0.58
C GLU A 159 -24.47 -31.15 -1.54
N ASN A 160 -24.80 -32.33 -1.02
CA ASN A 160 -25.34 -33.41 -1.84
C ASN A 160 -26.78 -33.11 -2.31
N GLU A 161 -27.52 -32.31 -1.55
CA GLU A 161 -28.90 -31.91 -1.87
C GLU A 161 -28.97 -30.64 -2.72
N ALA A 162 -27.90 -29.83 -2.71
CA ALA A 162 -27.76 -28.62 -3.50
C ALA A 162 -27.93 -28.88 -5.00
N LYS A 163 -28.70 -28.01 -5.67
CA LYS A 163 -28.95 -28.05 -7.13
C LYS A 163 -28.41 -26.82 -7.86
N GLU A 164 -27.69 -25.94 -7.16
CA GLU A 164 -27.11 -24.75 -7.78
C GLU A 164 -25.97 -25.10 -8.73
N ASP A 165 -25.88 -24.34 -9.82
CA ASP A 165 -24.96 -24.52 -10.95
C ASP A 165 -23.54 -23.99 -10.63
N LEU A 166 -23.44 -22.98 -9.75
CA LEU A 166 -22.18 -22.33 -9.40
C LEU A 166 -22.03 -22.28 -7.87
N ARG A 167 -21.05 -23.04 -7.36
CA ARG A 167 -20.79 -23.20 -5.92
C ARG A 167 -19.42 -22.61 -5.59
N VAL A 168 -19.37 -21.76 -4.58
CA VAL A 168 -18.15 -21.11 -4.11
C VAL A 168 -17.95 -21.46 -2.65
N TYR A 169 -16.85 -22.13 -2.33
CA TYR A 169 -16.49 -22.50 -0.97
C TYR A 169 -15.45 -21.50 -0.44
N SER A 170 -15.72 -20.93 0.73
CA SER A 170 -14.78 -20.10 1.47
C SER A 170 -14.44 -20.78 2.79
N ASP A 171 -13.14 -20.85 3.12
CA ASP A 171 -12.62 -21.30 4.42
C ASP A 171 -12.70 -20.15 5.46
#